data_AF-A0A9E2JHH6-F1
#
_entry.id   AF-A0A9E2JHH6-F1
#
_cell.length_a   1.000
_cell.length_b   1.000
_cell.length_c   1.000
_cell.angle_alpha   90.00
_cell.angle_beta   90.00
_cell.angle_gamma   90.00
#
_symmetry.space_group_name_H-M   'P 1'
#
loop_
_entity.id
_entity.type
_entity.pdbx_description
1 polymer ?
#
loop_
_entity_poly.entity_id
_entity_poly.type
_entity_poly.pdbx_seq_one_letter_code
_entity_poly.pdbx_strand_id
1 'polypeptide(L)'
;SALATTLLNDTDNDGIPDDVENTACTDANNPDTDGDGIPDGVEDANKNGVLDSGETNPCDDDTDDDGIEDGVEDANRNGLVDEGETDPRTSDTDGDGLPDAWEVRYSLNPRVDDCNEDPDGDGFTNCQEYPWGSNPRDASSHPPKGLPWMNLILD
;
A
#
# COMPACT_ATOMS: atom_id res chain seq x y z
N SER A 1 17.61 -16.11 41.84
CA SER A 1 16.84 -14.90 41.57
C SER A 1 16.18 -15.11 40.22
N ALA A 2 14.90 -15.48 40.20
CA ALA A 2 14.14 -15.58 38.95
C ALA A 2 13.56 -14.19 38.70
N LEU A 3 13.97 -13.56 37.60
CA LEU A 3 13.28 -12.38 37.11
C LEU A 3 11.87 -12.87 36.72
N ALA A 4 10.87 -12.48 37.49
CA ALA A 4 9.49 -12.55 37.08
C ALA A 4 9.31 -11.48 36.00
N THR A 5 9.67 -11.79 34.76
CA THR A 5 8.95 -11.23 33.62
C THR A 5 7.51 -11.63 33.85
N THR A 6 6.67 -10.67 34.22
CA THR A 6 5.23 -10.78 34.06
C THR A 6 4.99 -11.41 32.70
N LEU A 7 4.44 -12.64 32.66
CA LEU A 7 3.82 -13.12 31.44
C LEU A 7 2.75 -12.07 31.14
N LEU A 8 3.03 -11.21 30.17
CA LEU A 8 1.96 -10.50 29.50
C LEU A 8 1.14 -11.59 28.82
N ASN A 9 -0.16 -11.62 29.12
CA ASN A 9 -1.05 -12.51 28.39
C ASN A 9 -1.10 -12.01 26.96
N ASP A 10 -1.16 -12.96 26.05
CA ASP A 10 -1.24 -12.79 24.60
C ASP A 10 -2.08 -13.98 24.16
N THR A 11 -3.37 -13.72 23.95
CA THR A 11 -4.41 -14.76 23.92
C THR A 11 -4.45 -15.48 22.57
N ASP A 12 -4.19 -14.79 21.47
CA ASP A 12 -4.12 -15.35 20.12
C ASP A 12 -2.69 -15.62 19.61
N ASN A 13 -1.66 -15.15 20.30
CA ASN A 13 -0.23 -15.38 20.02
C ASN A 13 0.27 -14.67 18.75
N ASP A 14 -0.30 -13.51 18.42
CA ASP A 14 0.22 -12.61 17.38
C ASP A 14 1.45 -11.82 17.87
N GLY A 15 1.64 -11.77 19.19
CA GLY A 15 2.73 -11.09 19.87
C GLY A 15 2.39 -9.70 20.39
N ILE A 16 1.16 -9.21 20.30
CA ILE A 16 0.68 -8.03 21.04
C ILE A 16 0.11 -8.50 22.39
N PRO A 17 0.48 -7.86 23.51
CA PRO A 17 -0.13 -8.18 24.80
C PRO A 17 -1.63 -7.84 24.88
N ASP A 18 -2.45 -8.71 25.48
CA ASP A 18 -3.88 -8.48 25.72
C ASP A 18 -4.17 -7.07 26.29
N ASP A 19 -3.31 -6.56 27.19
CA ASP A 19 -3.50 -5.25 27.83
C ASP A 19 -3.25 -4.06 26.90
N VAL A 20 -2.40 -4.23 25.88
CA VAL A 20 -2.22 -3.29 24.78
C VAL A 20 -3.46 -3.33 23.87
N GLU A 21 -3.87 -4.52 23.45
CA GLU A 21 -5.03 -4.73 22.55
C GLU A 21 -6.34 -4.21 23.14
N ASN A 22 -6.55 -4.38 24.46
CA ASN A 22 -7.69 -3.80 25.17
C ASN A 22 -7.80 -2.27 25.08
N THR A 23 -6.74 -1.60 24.62
CA THR A 23 -6.69 -0.14 24.40
C THR A 23 -6.41 0.27 22.96
N ALA A 24 -6.00 -0.66 22.11
CA ALA A 24 -5.82 -0.50 20.68
C ALA A 24 -7.11 -0.87 19.93
N CYS A 25 -7.05 -0.94 18.60
CA CYS A 25 -8.17 -1.38 17.77
C CYS A 25 -8.18 -2.89 17.50
N THR A 26 -7.07 -3.58 17.78
CA THR A 26 -6.88 -5.03 17.61
C THR A 26 -7.74 -5.85 18.59
N ASP A 27 -8.09 -7.08 18.22
CA ASP A 27 -8.85 -8.01 19.07
C ASP A 27 -7.94 -9.12 19.59
N ALA A 28 -7.74 -9.19 20.91
CA ALA A 28 -6.94 -10.21 21.62
C ALA A 28 -7.31 -11.68 21.35
N ASN A 29 -8.36 -11.97 20.60
CA ASN A 29 -8.75 -13.32 20.21
C ASN A 29 -8.64 -13.57 18.70
N ASN A 30 -8.13 -12.60 17.95
CA ASN A 30 -8.02 -12.61 16.51
C ASN A 30 -6.66 -12.04 16.08
N PRO A 31 -5.70 -12.89 15.67
CA PRO A 31 -4.32 -12.47 15.43
C PRO A 31 -4.11 -11.67 14.13
N ASP A 32 -5.20 -11.23 13.48
CA ASP A 32 -5.29 -10.62 12.14
C ASP A 32 -6.67 -9.94 12.08
N THR A 33 -6.75 -8.70 12.58
CA THR A 33 -7.97 -8.02 13.01
C THR A 33 -8.82 -7.55 11.83
N ASP A 34 -8.21 -7.02 10.77
CA ASP A 34 -8.92 -6.63 9.54
C ASP A 34 -9.03 -7.78 8.53
N GLY A 35 -8.18 -8.80 8.62
CA GLY A 35 -8.26 -10.01 7.80
C GLY A 35 -7.57 -9.90 6.44
N ASP A 36 -6.64 -8.96 6.26
CA ASP A 36 -5.84 -8.79 5.04
C ASP A 36 -4.77 -9.91 4.88
N GLY A 37 -4.46 -10.60 5.98
CA GLY A 37 -3.52 -11.71 6.05
C GLY A 37 -2.15 -11.40 6.64
N ILE A 38 -1.90 -10.16 7.09
CA ILE A 38 -0.76 -9.75 7.91
C ILE A 38 -1.22 -9.80 9.39
N PRO A 39 -0.48 -10.48 10.29
CA PRO A 39 -0.88 -10.53 11.69
C PRO A 39 -0.72 -9.18 12.40
N ASP A 40 -1.63 -8.82 13.31
CA ASP A 40 -1.61 -7.52 14.01
C ASP A 40 -0.23 -7.21 14.63
N GLY A 41 0.38 -8.19 15.29
CA GLY A 41 1.71 -8.03 15.90
C GLY A 41 2.91 -7.95 14.95
N VAL A 42 2.69 -8.14 13.64
CA VAL A 42 3.63 -7.81 12.54
C VAL A 42 3.45 -6.35 12.12
N GLU A 43 2.19 -5.92 12.02
CA GLU A 43 1.81 -4.56 11.63
C GLU A 43 2.18 -3.54 12.72
N ASP A 44 1.79 -3.79 13.98
CA ASP A 44 2.31 -3.10 15.17
C ASP A 44 3.67 -3.70 15.57
N ALA A 45 4.67 -3.47 14.72
CA ALA A 45 6.01 -4.03 14.86
C ALA A 45 6.64 -3.76 16.24
N ASN A 46 6.28 -2.63 16.86
CA ASN A 46 6.80 -2.25 18.17
C ASN A 46 5.87 -2.59 19.36
N LYS A 47 4.67 -3.10 19.08
CA LYS A 47 3.71 -3.71 20.03
C LYS A 47 3.18 -2.71 21.05
N ASN A 48 2.99 -1.46 20.65
CA ASN A 48 2.56 -0.38 21.53
C ASN A 48 1.07 0.01 21.36
N GLY A 49 0.38 -0.59 20.40
CA GLY A 49 -1.03 -0.35 20.08
C GLY A 49 -1.30 0.98 19.37
N VAL A 50 -0.28 1.58 18.73
CA VAL A 50 -0.35 2.87 18.05
C VAL A 50 0.33 2.75 16.70
N LEU A 51 -0.35 3.17 15.63
CA LEU A 51 0.24 3.29 14.30
C LEU A 51 1.43 4.26 14.30
N ASP A 52 2.64 3.74 14.15
CA ASP A 52 3.88 4.52 14.01
C ASP A 52 4.37 4.59 12.56
N SER A 53 5.34 5.48 12.31
CA SER A 53 5.94 5.59 10.98
C SER A 53 6.70 4.32 10.62
N GLY A 54 6.29 3.69 9.52
CA GLY A 54 6.88 2.45 9.03
C GLY A 54 6.06 1.20 9.37
N GLU A 55 4.93 1.35 10.04
CA GLU A 55 3.95 0.30 10.32
C GLU A 55 2.74 0.43 9.36
N THR A 56 2.04 -0.67 9.13
CA THR A 56 0.67 -0.68 8.59
C THR A 56 -0.32 -0.63 9.75
N ASN A 57 -1.59 -0.37 9.46
CA ASN A 57 -2.64 -0.23 10.45
C ASN A 57 -3.39 -1.57 10.62
N PRO A 58 -3.28 -2.25 11.79
CA PRO A 58 -3.87 -3.59 12.00
C PRO A 58 -5.39 -3.73 11.91
N CYS A 59 -6.09 -2.66 11.55
CA CYS A 59 -7.53 -2.52 11.64
C CYS A 59 -8.11 -1.91 10.37
N ASP A 60 -7.30 -1.88 9.31
CA ASP A 60 -7.54 -1.21 8.05
C ASP A 60 -6.78 -1.98 6.98
N ASP A 61 -7.51 -2.75 6.19
CA ASP A 61 -6.95 -3.71 5.24
C ASP A 61 -6.21 -3.07 4.05
N ASP A 62 -6.17 -1.74 3.98
CA ASP A 62 -5.58 -0.89 2.94
C ASP A 62 -5.09 0.42 3.60
N THR A 63 -3.88 0.39 4.17
CA THR A 63 -3.34 1.44 5.06
C THR A 63 -3.21 2.80 4.37
N ASP A 64 -2.99 2.84 3.06
CA ASP A 64 -2.81 4.06 2.28
C ASP A 64 -4.01 4.47 1.41
N ASP A 65 -5.10 3.69 1.47
CA ASP A 65 -6.36 3.90 0.77
C ASP A 65 -6.22 3.95 -0.77
N ASP A 66 -5.24 3.25 -1.36
CA ASP A 66 -5.05 3.24 -2.82
C ASP A 66 -5.93 2.23 -3.56
N GLY A 67 -6.47 1.24 -2.83
CA GLY A 67 -7.33 0.18 -3.34
C GLY A 67 -6.64 -1.17 -3.56
N ILE A 68 -5.39 -1.33 -3.11
CA ILE A 68 -4.70 -2.62 -2.95
C ILE A 68 -4.62 -2.94 -1.46
N GLU A 69 -5.00 -4.15 -1.07
CA GLU A 69 -4.95 -4.56 0.35
C GLU A 69 -3.49 -4.72 0.81
N ASP A 70 -3.17 -4.34 2.05
CA ASP A 70 -1.82 -4.37 2.62
C ASP A 70 -1.15 -5.75 2.44
N GLY A 71 -1.86 -6.83 2.76
CA GLY A 71 -1.41 -8.21 2.59
C GLY A 71 -1.30 -8.69 1.14
N VAL A 72 -1.77 -7.92 0.15
CA VAL A 72 -1.49 -8.11 -1.28
C VAL A 72 -0.17 -7.43 -1.64
N GLU A 73 0.12 -6.28 -1.05
CA GLU A 73 1.34 -5.51 -1.27
C GLU A 73 2.54 -6.17 -0.58
N ASP A 74 2.43 -6.47 0.73
CA ASP A 74 3.35 -7.34 1.46
C ASP A 74 2.99 -8.81 1.21
N ALA A 75 3.27 -9.26 -0.01
CA ALA A 75 2.94 -10.60 -0.47
C ALA A 75 3.49 -11.73 0.42
N ASN A 76 4.54 -11.45 1.21
CA ASN A 76 5.15 -12.41 2.11
C ASN A 76 4.78 -12.22 3.61
N ARG A 77 4.06 -11.15 3.94
CA ARG A 77 3.42 -10.86 5.24
C ARG A 77 4.43 -10.77 6.38
N ASN A 78 5.56 -10.12 6.12
CA ASN A 78 6.64 -9.97 7.09
C ASN A 78 6.75 -8.55 7.68
N GLY A 79 5.89 -7.63 7.25
CA GLY A 79 5.87 -6.22 7.65
C GLY A 79 7.00 -5.38 7.03
N LEU A 80 7.68 -5.88 6.00
CA LEU A 80 8.77 -5.21 5.30
C LEU A 80 8.47 -5.16 3.80
N VAL A 81 8.88 -4.07 3.16
CA VAL A 81 8.80 -3.94 1.72
C VAL A 81 10.00 -4.65 1.07
N ASP A 82 9.75 -5.76 0.40
CA ASP A 82 10.77 -6.58 -0.26
C ASP A 82 10.86 -6.38 -1.79
N GLU A 83 11.87 -7.02 -2.39
CA GLU A 83 12.00 -7.10 -3.84
C GLU A 83 10.87 -7.97 -4.42
N GLY A 84 9.85 -7.31 -4.94
CA GLY A 84 8.67 -7.90 -5.57
C GLY A 84 7.41 -7.08 -5.28
N GLU A 85 7.45 -6.30 -4.20
CA GLU A 85 6.29 -5.76 -3.50
C GLU A 85 6.16 -4.24 -3.68
N THR A 86 4.91 -3.77 -3.66
CA THR A 86 4.58 -2.36 -3.43
C THR A 86 4.65 -2.05 -1.93
N ASP A 87 4.68 -0.78 -1.57
CA ASP A 87 4.76 -0.33 -0.18
C ASP A 87 3.36 0.05 0.30
N PRO A 88 2.72 -0.73 1.21
CA PRO A 88 1.33 -0.53 1.64
C PRO A 88 1.06 0.76 2.42
N ARG A 89 2.07 1.61 2.55
CA ARG A 89 2.02 2.87 3.29
C ARG A 89 2.10 4.07 2.35
N THR A 90 2.10 3.85 1.03
CA THR A 90 2.17 4.87 0.01
C THR A 90 1.50 4.44 -1.28
N SER A 91 0.46 5.18 -1.67
CA SER A 91 -0.34 4.93 -2.87
C SER A 91 0.42 5.00 -4.21
N ASP A 92 1.73 5.24 -4.19
CA ASP A 92 2.64 5.46 -5.33
C ASP A 92 4.04 5.03 -4.86
N THR A 93 4.38 3.76 -5.08
CA THR A 93 5.56 3.08 -4.53
C THR A 93 6.86 3.61 -5.13
N ASP A 94 6.87 3.95 -6.41
CA ASP A 94 8.09 4.45 -7.08
C ASP A 94 8.20 5.98 -7.15
N GLY A 95 7.12 6.69 -6.82
CA GLY A 95 7.07 8.12 -6.69
C GLY A 95 7.05 8.88 -8.01
N ASP A 96 6.58 8.25 -9.09
CA ASP A 96 6.51 8.87 -10.42
C ASP A 96 5.23 9.71 -10.65
N GLY A 97 4.28 9.64 -9.71
CA GLY A 97 3.01 10.35 -9.74
C GLY A 97 1.83 9.56 -10.30
N LEU A 98 2.01 8.26 -10.58
CA LEU A 98 0.97 7.30 -10.91
C LEU A 98 0.64 6.45 -9.67
N PRO A 99 -0.64 6.21 -9.34
CA PRO A 99 -0.96 5.34 -8.22
C PRO A 99 -0.76 3.85 -8.54
N ASP A 100 -0.32 3.07 -7.55
CA ASP A 100 -0.01 1.65 -7.72
C ASP A 100 -1.23 0.87 -8.23
N ALA A 101 -2.40 1.10 -7.62
CA ALA A 101 -3.67 0.52 -8.08
C ALA A 101 -4.00 0.84 -9.55
N TRP A 102 -3.66 2.04 -10.03
CA TRP A 102 -3.89 2.41 -11.44
C TRP A 102 -2.92 1.67 -12.37
N GLU A 103 -1.65 1.60 -11.99
CA GLU A 103 -0.64 0.90 -12.76
C GLU A 103 -0.92 -0.60 -12.84
N VAL A 104 -1.24 -1.24 -11.72
CA VAL A 104 -1.65 -2.65 -11.66
C VAL A 104 -2.85 -2.90 -12.56
N ARG A 105 -3.88 -2.04 -12.49
CA ARG A 105 -5.09 -2.15 -13.33
C ARG A 105 -4.78 -2.14 -14.82
N TYR A 106 -3.81 -1.33 -15.24
CA TYR A 106 -3.36 -1.23 -16.63
C TYR A 106 -2.13 -2.08 -16.91
N SER A 107 -1.75 -2.98 -15.99
CA SER A 107 -0.62 -3.91 -16.12
C SER A 107 0.74 -3.24 -16.34
N LEU A 108 0.88 -1.96 -15.95
CA LEU A 108 2.15 -1.25 -15.79
C LEU A 108 2.89 -1.77 -14.55
N ASN A 109 4.03 -1.17 -14.20
CA ASN A 109 4.85 -1.66 -13.12
C ASN A 109 5.01 -0.59 -12.02
N PRO A 110 4.30 -0.72 -10.89
CA PRO A 110 4.24 0.29 -9.81
C PRO A 110 5.53 0.46 -9.00
N ARG A 111 6.65 0.02 -9.56
CA ARG A 111 7.95 -0.06 -8.87
C ARG A 111 9.07 0.50 -9.73
N VAL A 112 8.72 1.11 -10.85
CA VAL A 112 9.62 1.69 -11.85
C VAL A 112 8.95 2.91 -12.44
N ASP A 113 9.55 4.09 -12.20
CA ASP A 113 9.16 5.36 -12.85
C ASP A 113 9.03 5.18 -14.37
N ASP A 114 7.79 5.00 -14.81
CA ASP A 114 7.36 4.76 -16.18
C ASP A 114 6.31 5.79 -16.63
N CYS A 115 6.02 6.79 -15.80
CA CYS A 115 5.24 8.00 -16.05
C CYS A 115 5.42 8.62 -17.45
N ASN A 116 6.66 8.56 -17.98
CA ASN A 116 7.04 9.11 -19.28
C ASN A 116 7.04 8.10 -20.44
N GLU A 117 6.71 6.84 -20.20
CA GLU A 117 6.54 5.82 -21.24
C GLU A 117 5.21 5.98 -21.97
N ASP A 118 5.17 5.46 -23.20
CA ASP A 118 4.01 5.43 -24.11
C ASP A 118 3.88 4.00 -24.66
N PRO A 119 3.26 3.08 -23.88
CA PRO A 119 3.28 1.66 -24.19
C PRO A 119 2.44 1.28 -25.43
N ASP A 120 1.40 2.06 -25.74
CA ASP A 120 0.53 1.81 -26.89
C ASP A 120 0.90 2.62 -28.16
N GLY A 121 1.79 3.60 -28.02
CA GLY A 121 2.42 4.33 -29.11
C GLY A 121 1.52 5.38 -29.74
N ASP A 122 0.54 5.90 -29.01
CA ASP A 122 -0.42 6.88 -29.51
C ASP A 122 0.06 8.34 -29.37
N GLY A 123 1.16 8.54 -28.65
CA GLY A 123 1.85 9.80 -28.46
C GLY A 123 1.52 10.52 -27.14
N PHE A 124 0.80 9.90 -26.22
CA PHE A 124 0.62 10.36 -24.84
C PHE A 124 1.35 9.43 -23.86
N THR A 125 1.93 10.00 -22.82
CA THR A 125 2.60 9.19 -21.78
C THR A 125 1.62 8.75 -20.70
N ASN A 126 1.98 7.73 -19.92
CA ASN A 126 1.17 7.24 -18.79
C ASN A 126 0.68 8.39 -17.87
N CYS A 127 1.56 9.31 -17.49
CA CYS A 127 1.20 10.50 -16.69
C CYS A 127 0.28 11.50 -17.38
N GLN A 128 0.29 11.56 -18.71
CA GLN A 128 -0.65 12.39 -19.46
C GLN A 128 -2.02 11.72 -19.56
N GLU A 129 -2.08 10.40 -19.41
CA GLU A 129 -3.30 9.61 -19.53
C GLU A 129 -4.05 9.44 -18.21
N TYR A 130 -3.33 9.24 -17.11
CA TYR A 130 -3.90 9.06 -15.77
C TYR A 130 -4.95 10.14 -15.41
N PRO A 131 -4.66 11.46 -15.52
CA PRO A 131 -5.63 12.50 -15.16
C PRO A 131 -6.89 12.53 -16.05
N TRP A 132 -6.83 11.92 -17.24
CA TRP A 132 -7.94 11.85 -18.18
C TRP A 132 -8.68 10.51 -18.10
N GLY A 133 -8.22 9.57 -17.28
CA GLY A 133 -8.79 8.24 -17.16
C GLY A 133 -8.78 7.47 -18.48
N SER A 134 -7.81 7.77 -19.36
CA SER A 134 -7.60 6.99 -20.58
C SER A 134 -6.85 5.69 -20.26
N ASN A 135 -6.50 4.92 -21.29
CA ASN A 135 -5.99 3.57 -21.11
C ASN A 135 -4.63 3.50 -21.82
N PRO A 136 -3.51 3.43 -21.09
CA PRO A 136 -2.16 3.45 -21.65
C PRO A 136 -1.77 2.20 -22.43
N ARG A 137 -2.74 1.31 -22.66
CA ARG A 137 -2.60 0.08 -23.45
C ARG A 137 -3.55 0.02 -24.62
N ASP A 138 -4.25 1.12 -24.93
CA ASP A 138 -5.18 1.21 -26.03
C ASP A 138 -5.02 2.56 -26.73
N ALA A 139 -4.29 2.55 -27.85
CA ALA A 139 -4.01 3.74 -28.65
C ALA A 139 -5.27 4.46 -29.22
N SER A 140 -6.47 3.90 -29.04
CA SER A 140 -7.74 4.56 -29.34
C SER A 140 -8.39 5.27 -28.15
N SER A 141 -7.94 4.97 -26.93
CA SER A 141 -8.32 5.55 -25.66
C SER A 141 -7.24 6.50 -25.19
N HIS A 142 -7.36 7.77 -25.58
CA HIS A 142 -6.34 8.78 -25.31
C HIS A 142 -6.95 10.11 -24.89
N PRO A 143 -6.17 11.02 -24.29
CA PRO A 143 -6.61 12.39 -23.98
C PRO A 143 -7.09 13.16 -25.22
N PRO A 144 -7.95 14.19 -25.07
CA PRO A 144 -8.42 14.98 -26.21
C PRO A 144 -7.28 15.68 -26.97
N LYS A 145 -7.11 15.35 -28.25
CA LYS A 145 -6.13 16.00 -29.14
C LYS A 145 -6.51 17.46 -29.41
N GLY A 146 -5.62 18.40 -29.08
CA GLY A 146 -5.72 19.81 -29.51
C GLY A 146 -6.35 20.81 -28.53
N LEU A 147 -6.35 20.53 -27.22
CA LEU A 147 -6.73 21.54 -26.23
C LEU A 147 -5.60 22.59 -26.05
N PRO A 148 -5.91 23.89 -25.94
CA PRO A 148 -4.93 24.98 -25.96
C PRO A 148 -3.99 25.05 -24.74
N TRP A 149 -4.06 24.09 -23.82
CA TRP A 149 -3.42 24.11 -22.50
C TRP A 149 -2.26 23.09 -22.39
N MET A 150 -1.82 22.51 -23.52
CA MET A 150 -0.66 21.59 -23.64
C MET A 150 0.71 22.19 -23.22
N ASN A 151 0.74 23.32 -22.51
CA ASN A 151 1.95 24.01 -22.04
C ASN A 151 1.95 24.31 -20.53
N LEU A 152 1.12 23.66 -19.69
CA LEU A 152 0.98 24.08 -18.29
C LEU A 152 1.03 22.97 -17.23
N ILE A 153 1.45 21.76 -17.59
CA ILE A 153 1.73 20.69 -16.63
C ILE A 153 3.10 20.09 -16.97
N LEU A 154 4.16 20.91 -16.91
CA LEU A 154 5.58 20.51 -16.79
C LEU A 154 6.42 21.78 -16.52
N ASP A 155 6.13 22.50 -15.42
CA ASP A 155 6.99 23.56 -14.87
C ASP A 155 7.17 23.34 -13.36
#